data_AF-A0A2P7QLL6-F1
#
_entry.id   AF-A0A2P7QLL6-F1
#
_cell.length_a   1.000
_cell.length_b   1.000
_cell.length_c   1.000
_cell.angle_alpha   90.00
_cell.angle_beta   90.00
_cell.angle_gamma   90.00
#
_symmetry.space_group_name_H-M   'P 1'
#
loop_
_entity.id
_entity.type
_entity.pdbx_description
1 polymer ?
#
loop_
_entity_poly.entity_id
_entity_poly.type
_entity_poly.pdbx_seq_one_letter_code
_entity_poly.pdbx_strand_id
1 'polypeptide(L)'
;MPRFHLLLGATGLVLAVAGTAARPADPAQDRPAQRSQPPAGEGVFCSMAILSTMAEVGRRCLPGEDTAFQTELAQAVAQIDAYVLRNSALGADGIVRSKREQSYLGAPEASLCEGELPAVYRRFAESGAERLRADTRQLLARDGVPTWGDCF
;
A
#
# COMPACT_ATOMS: atom_id res chain seq x y z
N MET A 1 41.25 -23.06 34.18
CA MET A 1 42.64 -23.57 34.14
C MET A 1 42.61 -24.84 33.30
N PRO A 2 43.26 -24.89 32.12
CA PRO A 2 44.70 -25.18 32.05
C PRO A 2 45.48 -24.25 31.10
N ARG A 3 46.77 -24.56 30.99
CA ARG A 3 47.91 -23.69 30.71
C ARG A 3 48.69 -24.26 29.50
N PHE A 4 49.27 -23.35 28.71
CA PHE A 4 50.44 -23.48 27.81
C PHE A 4 50.38 -24.46 26.62
N HIS A 5 50.69 -23.97 25.41
CA HIS A 5 52.04 -24.04 24.85
C HIS A 5 52.21 -23.10 23.63
N LEU A 6 53.24 -22.26 23.71
CA LEU A 6 53.85 -21.52 22.61
C LEU A 6 54.42 -22.51 21.58
N LEU A 7 54.21 -22.24 20.28
CA LEU A 7 55.15 -22.64 19.23
C LEU A 7 55.31 -21.48 18.24
N LEU A 8 56.52 -20.91 18.28
CA LEU A 8 57.14 -20.09 17.25
C LEU A 8 57.16 -20.87 15.93
N GLY A 9 56.68 -20.26 14.85
CA GLY A 9 56.80 -20.78 13.49
C GLY A 9 56.93 -19.62 12.52
N ALA A 10 58.15 -19.41 12.05
CA ALA A 10 58.55 -18.37 11.12
C ALA A 10 57.86 -18.50 9.74
N THR A 11 58.06 -17.44 8.95
CA THR A 11 58.35 -17.45 7.50
C THR A 11 57.22 -16.96 6.58
N GLY A 12 57.55 -15.92 5.80
CA GLY A 12 56.99 -15.74 4.46
C GLY A 12 56.04 -14.56 4.28
N LEU A 13 56.59 -13.35 4.29
CA LEU A 13 55.95 -12.19 3.68
C LEU A 13 55.94 -12.41 2.14
N VAL A 14 54.78 -12.74 1.57
CA VAL A 14 54.55 -12.69 0.12
C VAL A 14 53.67 -11.47 -0.16
N LEU A 15 54.31 -10.37 -0.56
CA LEU A 15 53.64 -9.20 -1.13
C LEU A 15 53.15 -9.56 -2.54
N ALA A 16 51.91 -10.03 -2.64
CA ALA A 16 51.21 -10.10 -3.92
C ALA A 16 50.67 -8.69 -4.24
N VAL A 17 51.38 -7.96 -5.12
CA VAL A 17 50.88 -6.71 -5.69
C VAL A 17 49.82 -7.07 -6.73
N ALA A 18 48.59 -7.32 -6.26
CA ALA A 18 47.44 -7.43 -7.13
C ALA A 18 47.11 -6.04 -7.66
N GLY A 19 47.53 -5.76 -8.89
CA GLY A 19 47.11 -4.58 -9.63
C GLY A 19 45.58 -4.59 -9.77
N THR A 20 44.90 -3.77 -8.98
CA THR A 20 43.49 -3.44 -9.17
C THR A 20 43.37 -2.64 -10.47
N ALA A 21 43.12 -3.34 -11.57
CA ALA A 21 42.58 -2.71 -12.76
C ALA A 21 41.22 -2.11 -12.38
N ALA A 22 41.20 -0.81 -12.15
CA ALA A 22 39.96 -0.05 -11.96
C ALA A 22 39.11 -0.24 -13.21
N ARG A 23 38.03 -1.03 -13.09
CA ARG A 23 37.00 -1.09 -14.12
C ARG A 23 36.41 0.32 -14.25
N PRO A 24 36.35 0.90 -15.46
CA PRO A 24 35.67 2.17 -15.65
C PRO A 24 34.22 2.00 -15.14
N ALA A 25 33.83 2.86 -14.21
CA ALA A 25 32.45 2.94 -13.75
C ALA A 25 31.57 3.20 -14.98
N ASP A 26 30.70 2.26 -15.29
CA ASP A 26 29.77 2.36 -16.41
C ASP A 26 28.71 3.42 -16.03
N PRO A 27 28.69 4.61 -16.67
CA PRO A 27 27.76 5.68 -16.33
C PRO A 27 26.30 5.35 -16.65
N ALA A 28 26.02 4.16 -17.19
CA ALA A 28 24.67 3.70 -17.51
C ALA A 28 23.84 3.23 -16.30
N GLN A 29 24.45 3.01 -15.12
CA GLN A 29 23.73 2.42 -13.97
C GLN A 29 22.96 3.40 -13.07
N ASP A 30 23.09 4.72 -13.28
CA ASP A 30 22.46 5.73 -12.40
C ASP A 30 21.18 6.38 -12.96
N ARG A 31 20.61 5.87 -14.07
CA ARG A 31 19.27 6.33 -14.48
C ARG A 31 18.23 5.69 -13.55
N PRO A 32 17.47 6.48 -12.76
CA PRO A 32 16.36 5.96 -11.98
C PRO A 32 15.44 5.24 -12.97
N ALA A 33 15.14 3.96 -12.71
CA ALA A 33 14.18 3.23 -13.52
C ALA A 33 12.87 4.01 -13.51
N GLN A 34 12.53 4.59 -14.66
CA GLN A 34 11.30 5.35 -14.83
C GLN A 34 10.17 4.34 -14.67
N ARG A 35 9.53 4.31 -13.50
CA ARG A 35 8.40 3.40 -13.25
C ARG A 35 7.30 3.77 -14.23
N SER A 36 6.96 2.84 -15.11
CA SER A 36 5.80 2.97 -15.97
C SER A 36 4.57 3.24 -15.11
N GLN A 37 3.70 4.15 -15.56
CA GLN A 37 2.41 4.33 -14.90
C GLN A 37 1.61 3.02 -15.01
N PRO A 38 0.89 2.61 -13.94
CA PRO A 38 0.00 1.47 -14.01
C PRO A 38 -1.05 1.65 -15.13
N PRO A 39 -1.56 0.57 -15.73
CA PRO A 39 -2.77 0.59 -16.55
C PRO A 39 -3.94 1.33 -15.88
N ALA A 40 -4.82 1.94 -16.68
CA ALA A 40 -6.06 2.53 -16.17
C ALA A 40 -6.95 1.44 -15.58
N GLY A 41 -7.58 1.71 -14.43
CA GLY A 41 -8.37 0.74 -13.69
C GLY A 41 -7.58 -0.22 -12.80
N GLU A 42 -6.25 -0.28 -12.91
CA GLU A 42 -5.42 -1.10 -12.04
C GLU A 42 -5.48 -0.63 -10.58
N GLY A 43 -5.65 -1.57 -9.65
CA GLY A 43 -5.73 -1.29 -8.21
C GLY A 43 -7.07 -0.72 -7.73
N VAL A 44 -8.04 -0.51 -8.63
CA VAL A 44 -9.37 0.03 -8.25
C VAL A 44 -10.10 -0.92 -7.30
N PHE A 45 -10.08 -2.23 -7.53
CA PHE A 45 -10.73 -3.18 -6.60
C PHE A 45 -10.00 -3.29 -5.25
N CYS A 46 -8.67 -3.20 -5.24
CA CYS A 46 -7.88 -3.15 -4.02
C CYS A 46 -8.28 -1.92 -3.17
N SER A 47 -8.31 -0.76 -3.82
CA SER A 47 -8.66 0.51 -3.20
C SER A 47 -10.10 0.53 -2.71
N MET A 48 -11.05 0.02 -3.51
CA MET A 48 -12.45 -0.14 -3.09
C MET A 48 -12.55 -0.94 -1.80
N ALA A 49 -11.78 -2.03 -1.68
CA ALA A 49 -11.83 -2.91 -0.53
C ALA A 49 -11.30 -2.23 0.74
N ILE A 50 -10.11 -1.61 0.66
CA ILE A 50 -9.50 -0.92 1.80
C ILE A 50 -10.32 0.28 2.23
N LEU A 51 -10.67 1.19 1.31
CA LEU A 51 -11.37 2.42 1.68
C LEU A 51 -12.77 2.13 2.22
N SER A 52 -13.48 1.14 1.68
CA SER A 52 -14.78 0.74 2.23
C SER A 52 -14.65 0.14 3.64
N THR A 53 -13.59 -0.62 3.90
CA THR A 53 -13.30 -1.15 5.25
C THR A 53 -13.02 -0.01 6.23
N MET A 54 -12.14 0.92 5.85
CA MET A 54 -11.80 2.08 6.70
C MET A 54 -13.02 2.98 6.93
N ALA A 55 -13.89 3.14 5.94
CA ALA A 55 -15.14 3.89 6.09
C ALA A 55 -16.07 3.23 7.13
N GLU A 56 -16.17 1.89 7.10
CA GLU A 56 -16.99 1.15 8.06
C GLU A 56 -16.41 1.22 9.48
N VAL A 57 -15.09 1.09 9.62
CA VAL A 57 -14.37 1.23 10.91
C VAL A 57 -14.53 2.64 11.47
N GLY A 58 -14.26 3.69 10.68
CA GLY A 58 -14.37 5.08 11.14
C GLY A 58 -15.79 5.42 11.60
N ARG A 59 -16.80 5.02 10.81
CA ARG A 59 -18.20 5.29 11.12
C ARG A 59 -18.70 4.58 12.38
N ARG A 60 -18.27 3.33 12.62
CA ARG A 60 -18.84 2.48 13.70
C ARG A 60 -18.00 2.46 14.96
N CYS A 61 -16.67 2.45 14.82
CA CYS A 61 -15.76 2.28 15.93
C CYS A 61 -15.19 3.60 16.45
N LEU A 62 -15.14 4.65 15.61
CA LEU A 62 -14.50 5.93 15.92
C LEU A 62 -15.41 7.13 15.54
N PRO A 63 -16.70 7.14 15.97
CA PRO A 63 -17.64 8.16 15.55
C PRO A 63 -17.21 9.55 16.04
N GLY A 64 -17.10 10.51 15.11
CA GLY A 64 -16.74 11.89 15.41
C GLY A 64 -15.24 12.18 15.51
N GLU A 65 -14.38 11.15 15.42
CA GLU A 65 -12.94 11.35 15.24
C GLU A 65 -12.64 11.74 13.78
N ASP A 66 -11.62 12.56 13.54
CA ASP A 66 -11.09 12.92 12.21
C ASP A 66 -12.17 13.26 11.17
N THR A 67 -13.16 14.08 11.55
CA THR A 67 -14.38 14.31 10.74
C THR A 67 -14.13 14.73 9.29
N ALA A 68 -13.10 15.55 9.06
CA ALA A 68 -12.68 15.94 7.71
C ALA A 68 -12.19 14.74 6.89
N PHE A 69 -11.41 13.85 7.51
CA PHE A 69 -10.93 12.61 6.88
C PHE A 69 -12.08 11.63 6.64
N GLN A 70 -12.97 11.42 7.62
CA GLN A 70 -14.15 10.56 7.44
C GLN A 70 -15.06 11.04 6.30
N THR A 71 -15.24 12.36 6.18
CA THR A 71 -16.02 12.96 5.10
C THR A 71 -15.39 12.69 3.74
N GLU A 72 -14.06 12.90 3.62
CA GLU A 72 -13.35 12.63 2.37
C GLU A 72 -13.33 11.13 2.04
N LEU A 73 -13.18 10.26 3.04
CA LEU A 73 -13.20 8.82 2.86
C LEU A 73 -14.54 8.32 2.34
N ALA A 74 -15.66 8.83 2.86
CA ALA A 74 -16.98 8.53 2.33
C ALA A 74 -17.14 9.00 0.86
N GLN A 75 -16.61 10.18 0.53
CA GLN A 75 -16.62 10.69 -0.85
C GLN A 75 -15.76 9.85 -1.78
N ALA A 76 -14.57 9.42 -1.35
CA ALA A 76 -13.69 8.57 -2.12
C ALA A 76 -14.33 7.21 -2.42
N VAL A 77 -14.96 6.58 -1.42
CA VAL A 77 -15.72 5.34 -1.60
C VAL A 77 -16.83 5.51 -2.64
N ALA A 78 -17.60 6.61 -2.57
CA ALA A 78 -18.66 6.88 -3.54
C ALA A 78 -18.14 7.11 -4.97
N GLN A 79 -16.99 7.79 -5.11
CA GLN A 79 -16.35 8.01 -6.42
C GLN A 79 -15.85 6.69 -7.03
N ILE A 80 -15.25 5.81 -6.21
CA ILE A 80 -14.81 4.49 -6.65
C ILE A 80 -16.01 3.62 -7.06
N ASP A 81 -17.10 3.63 -6.30
CA ASP A 81 -18.32 2.89 -6.67
C ASP A 81 -18.89 3.37 -8.01
N ALA A 82 -18.95 4.68 -8.21
CA ALA A 82 -19.41 5.27 -9.46
C ALA A 82 -18.48 4.92 -10.63
N TYR A 83 -17.17 4.85 -10.40
CA TYR A 83 -16.20 4.40 -11.38
C TYR A 83 -16.42 2.93 -11.75
N VAL A 84 -16.53 2.04 -10.76
CA VAL A 84 -16.73 0.59 -10.98
C VAL A 84 -18.04 0.33 -11.70
N LEU A 85 -19.12 1.02 -11.32
CA LEU A 85 -20.43 0.89 -11.96
C LEU A 85 -20.40 1.31 -13.44
N ARG A 86 -19.64 2.36 -13.78
CA ARG A 86 -19.53 2.87 -15.16
C ARG A 86 -18.61 2.02 -16.03
N ASN A 87 -17.54 1.48 -15.44
CA ASN A 87 -16.43 0.86 -16.17
C ASN A 87 -16.40 -0.68 -16.10
N SER A 88 -17.40 -1.32 -15.50
CA SER A 88 -17.49 -2.78 -15.42
C SER A 88 -18.89 -3.30 -15.71
N ALA A 89 -19.01 -4.61 -15.91
CA ALA A 89 -20.31 -5.29 -15.96
C ALA A 89 -20.93 -5.49 -14.57
N LEU A 90 -20.27 -5.03 -13.50
CA LEU A 90 -20.76 -5.16 -12.14
C LEU A 90 -21.89 -4.14 -11.90
N GLY A 91 -23.11 -4.63 -11.73
CA GLY A 91 -24.22 -3.77 -11.27
C GLY A 91 -24.07 -3.36 -9.80
N ALA A 92 -24.94 -2.45 -9.35
CA ALA A 92 -24.93 -1.93 -7.97
C ALA A 92 -24.98 -3.05 -6.91
N ASP A 93 -25.82 -4.07 -7.11
CA ASP A 93 -25.91 -5.22 -6.20
C ASP A 93 -24.60 -6.03 -6.14
N GLY A 94 -23.90 -6.11 -7.27
CA GLY A 94 -22.59 -6.75 -7.35
C GLY A 94 -21.53 -6.01 -6.54
N ILE A 95 -21.56 -4.67 -6.57
CA ILE A 95 -20.67 -3.82 -5.76
C ILE A 95 -20.96 -4.03 -4.27
N VAL A 96 -22.25 -3.99 -3.87
CA VAL A 96 -22.65 -4.22 -2.48
C VAL A 96 -22.23 -5.60 -2.00
N ARG A 97 -22.45 -6.65 -2.80
CA ARG A 97 -22.01 -8.01 -2.48
C ARG A 97 -20.49 -8.06 -2.31
N SER A 98 -19.73 -7.48 -3.25
CA SER A 98 -18.27 -7.44 -3.18
C SER A 98 -17.77 -6.76 -1.91
N LYS A 99 -18.40 -5.66 -1.47
CA LYS A 99 -18.03 -4.98 -0.21
C LYS A 99 -18.38 -5.78 1.04
N ARG A 100 -19.47 -6.55 1.02
CA ARG A 100 -19.79 -7.47 2.13
C ARG A 100 -18.72 -8.55 2.26
N GLU A 101 -18.27 -9.09 1.13
CA GLU A 101 -17.26 -10.15 1.07
C GLU A 101 -15.85 -9.65 1.40
N GLN A 102 -15.46 -8.49 0.86
CA GLN A 102 -14.07 -8.02 0.87
C GLN A 102 -13.81 -6.83 1.81
N SER A 103 -14.85 -6.17 2.34
CA SER A 103 -14.71 -4.90 3.06
C SER A 103 -15.47 -4.84 4.38
N TYR A 104 -15.86 -6.00 4.91
CA TYR A 104 -16.58 -6.11 6.18
C TYR A 104 -17.89 -5.29 6.24
N LEU A 105 -18.48 -4.95 5.08
CA LEU A 105 -19.73 -4.18 5.06
C LEU A 105 -20.84 -4.99 5.75
N GLY A 106 -21.35 -4.46 6.87
CA GLY A 106 -22.37 -5.14 7.66
C GLY A 106 -21.84 -6.30 8.53
N ALA A 107 -20.51 -6.42 8.70
CA ALA A 107 -19.93 -7.36 9.66
C ALA A 107 -20.34 -7.00 11.11
N PRO A 108 -20.31 -7.97 12.05
CA PRO A 108 -20.51 -7.70 13.47
C PRO A 108 -19.54 -6.64 14.00
N GLU A 109 -19.99 -5.83 14.96
CA GLU A 109 -19.18 -4.73 15.50
C GLU A 109 -17.90 -5.22 16.16
N ALA A 110 -17.97 -6.33 16.93
CA ALA A 110 -16.80 -6.95 17.53
C ALA A 110 -15.72 -7.31 16.49
N SER A 111 -16.11 -7.77 15.29
CA SER A 111 -15.16 -8.08 14.20
C SER A 111 -14.45 -6.86 13.61
N LEU A 112 -15.00 -5.66 13.82
CA LEU A 112 -14.49 -4.40 13.27
C LEU A 112 -13.77 -3.56 14.30
N CYS A 113 -14.33 -3.49 15.51
CA CYS A 113 -13.92 -2.55 16.55
C CYS A 113 -13.03 -3.19 17.62
N GLU A 114 -13.02 -4.52 17.73
CA GLU A 114 -12.09 -5.25 18.59
C GLU A 114 -10.93 -5.78 17.74
N GLY A 115 -9.70 -5.35 18.05
CA GLY A 115 -8.48 -5.77 17.34
C GLY A 115 -7.75 -4.61 16.67
N GLU A 116 -7.05 -4.92 15.58
CA GLU A 116 -6.08 -4.01 14.95
C GLU A 116 -6.72 -2.98 14.01
N LEU A 117 -7.95 -3.20 13.53
CA LEU A 117 -8.57 -2.36 12.51
C LEU A 117 -8.73 -0.87 12.94
N PRO A 118 -9.12 -0.52 14.18
CA PRO A 118 -9.12 0.87 14.62
C PRO A 118 -7.72 1.50 14.65
N ALA A 119 -6.68 0.73 15.00
CA ALA A 119 -5.30 1.22 14.98
C ALA A 119 -4.79 1.44 13.55
N VAL A 120 -5.13 0.53 12.63
CA VAL A 120 -4.86 0.68 11.19
C VAL A 120 -5.57 1.90 10.63
N TYR A 121 -6.85 2.11 10.99
CA TYR A 121 -7.60 3.30 10.61
C TYR A 121 -6.89 4.58 11.04
N ARG A 122 -6.48 4.68 12.31
CA ARG A 122 -5.80 5.89 12.81
C ARG A 122 -4.52 6.18 12.05
N ARG A 123 -3.70 5.15 11.79
CA ARG A 123 -2.50 5.30 10.95
C ARG A 123 -2.83 5.72 9.51
N PHE A 124 -3.93 5.21 8.96
CA PHE A 124 -4.39 5.60 7.63
C PHE A 124 -4.85 7.07 7.61
N ALA A 125 -5.54 7.52 8.66
CA ALA A 125 -6.02 8.89 8.84
C ALA A 125 -4.89 9.91 9.03
N GLU A 126 -3.71 9.50 9.52
CA GLU A 126 -2.51 10.36 9.62
C GLU A 126 -2.09 10.96 8.27
N SER A 127 -2.43 10.31 7.14
CA SER A 127 -2.17 10.85 5.80
C SER A 127 -3.00 12.11 5.47
N GLY A 128 -4.15 12.26 6.13
CA GLY A 128 -5.04 13.41 6.00
C GLY A 128 -5.95 13.39 4.77
N ALA A 129 -7.01 14.20 4.84
CA ALA A 129 -8.06 14.25 3.80
C ALA A 129 -7.51 14.70 2.44
N GLU A 130 -6.64 15.71 2.39
CA GLU A 130 -6.09 16.22 1.13
C GLU A 130 -5.29 15.16 0.36
N ARG A 131 -4.54 14.31 1.08
CA ARG A 131 -3.78 13.23 0.47
C ARG A 131 -4.73 12.19 -0.12
N LEU A 132 -5.70 11.73 0.66
CA LEU A 132 -6.71 10.78 0.21
C LEU A 132 -7.46 11.28 -1.04
N ARG A 133 -7.82 12.57 -1.06
CA ARG A 133 -8.44 13.20 -2.23
C ARG A 133 -7.54 13.16 -3.45
N ALA A 134 -6.26 13.50 -3.29
CA ALA A 134 -5.29 13.49 -4.38
C ALA A 134 -5.09 12.07 -4.94
N ASP A 135 -4.91 11.09 -4.06
CA ASP A 135 -4.69 9.70 -4.46
C ASP A 135 -5.93 9.11 -5.15
N THR A 136 -7.14 9.41 -4.64
CA THR A 136 -8.40 8.99 -5.28
C THR A 136 -8.55 9.61 -6.67
N ARG A 137 -8.29 10.92 -6.83
CA ARG A 137 -8.32 11.57 -8.15
C ARG A 137 -7.30 10.98 -9.10
N GLN A 138 -6.11 10.64 -8.63
CA GLN A 138 -5.07 10.02 -9.44
C GLN A 138 -5.49 8.61 -9.88
N LEU A 139 -6.02 7.79 -8.97
CA LEU A 139 -6.50 6.43 -9.25
C LEU A 139 -7.57 6.45 -10.36
N LEU A 140 -8.50 7.40 -10.27
CA LEU A 140 -9.67 7.49 -11.16
C LEU A 140 -9.45 8.44 -12.35
N ALA A 141 -8.22 8.91 -12.58
CA ALA A 141 -7.91 9.94 -13.58
C ALA A 141 -8.14 9.49 -15.04
N ARG A 142 -8.19 8.18 -15.29
CA ARG A 142 -8.36 7.59 -16.61
C ARG A 142 -9.39 6.47 -16.53
N ASP A 143 -10.34 6.45 -17.47
CA ASP A 143 -11.29 5.36 -17.60
C ASP A 143 -10.59 4.07 -18.07
N GLY A 144 -11.06 2.94 -17.53
CA GLY A 144 -10.50 1.62 -17.75
C GLY A 144 -11.23 0.57 -16.90
N VAL A 145 -11.25 -0.68 -17.38
CA VAL A 145 -11.90 -1.77 -16.64
C VAL A 145 -11.23 -1.90 -15.26
N PRO A 146 -11.99 -1.83 -14.14
CA PRO A 146 -11.39 -1.95 -12.82
C PRO A 146 -10.80 -3.36 -12.64
N THR A 147 -9.58 -3.42 -12.13
CA THR A 147 -8.88 -4.68 -11.84
C THR A 147 -8.29 -4.66 -10.43
N TRP A 148 -7.86 -5.83 -9.99
CA TRP A 148 -6.95 -5.96 -8.84
C TRP A 148 -5.55 -5.49 -9.23
N GLY A 149 -4.76 -5.15 -8.23
CA GLY A 149 -3.39 -4.64 -8.35
C GLY A 149 -2.93 -4.10 -7.01
N ASP A 150 -1.79 -3.40 -7.02
CA ASP A 150 -1.35 -2.68 -5.83
C ASP A 150 -2.37 -1.60 -5.46
N CYS A 151 -2.63 -1.46 -4.16
CA CYS A 151 -3.34 -0.31 -3.61
C CYS A 151 -2.42 0.92 -3.64
N PHE A 152 -3.02 2.12 -3.71
CA PHE A 152 -2.26 3.38 -3.66
C PHE A 152 -1.79 3.75 -2.26
#